data_AF-A0A352Q1I3-F1
#
_entry.id   AF-A0A352Q1I3-F1
#
_cell.length_a   1.000
_cell.length_b   1.000
_cell.length_c   1.000
_cell.angle_alpha   90.00
_cell.angle_beta   90.00
_cell.angle_gamma   90.00
#
_symmetry.space_group_name_H-M   'P 1'
#
loop_
_entity.id
_entity.type
_entity.pdbx_description
1 polymer ?
#
loop_
_entity_poly.entity_id
_entity_poly.type
_entity_poly.pdbx_seq_one_letter_code
_entity_poly.pdbx_strand_id
1 'polypeptide(L)' 'LNREANTLAAKANAGSTTYAAVDLKVLIEQIREQIQNLE' A
#
# COMPACT_ATOMS: atom_id res chain seq x y z
N LEU A 1 -1.65 -13.69 21.87
CA LEU A 1 -1.22 -12.45 21.17
C LEU A 1 -0.37 -12.74 19.93
N ASN A 2 0.91 -13.16 20.04
CA ASN A 2 1.76 -13.38 18.84
C ASN A 2 1.24 -14.45 17.86
N ARG A 3 0.68 -15.55 18.38
CA ARG A 3 0.21 -16.67 17.55
C ARG A 3 -1.08 -16.33 16.77
N GLU A 4 -1.98 -15.56 17.37
CA GLU A 4 -3.21 -15.09 16.72
C GLU A 4 -2.90 -14.03 15.67
N ALA A 5 -2.01 -13.09 15.98
CA ALA A 5 -1.54 -12.09 15.02
C ALA A 5 -0.88 -12.74 13.79
N ASN A 6 -0.03 -13.76 14.00
CA ASN A 6 0.60 -14.49 12.90
C ASN A 6 -0.41 -15.28 12.06
N THR A 7 -1.49 -15.79 12.67
CA THR A 7 -2.55 -16.52 11.96
C THR A 7 -3.44 -15.57 11.16
N LEU A 8 -3.76 -14.39 11.70
CA LEU A 8 -4.46 -13.33 10.99
C LEU A 8 -3.62 -12.80 9.83
N ALA A 9 -2.33 -12.59 10.00
CA ALA A 9 -1.43 -12.15 8.93
C ALA A 9 -1.26 -13.21 7.83
N ALA A 10 -1.16 -14.49 8.19
CA ALA A 10 -1.03 -15.58 7.20
C ALA A 10 -2.33 -15.89 6.44
N LYS A 11 -3.50 -15.55 7.01
CA LYS A 11 -4.83 -15.76 6.39
C LYS A 11 -5.46 -14.49 5.81
N ALA A 12 -4.96 -13.31 6.18
CA ALA A 12 -5.30 -12.07 5.48
C ALA A 12 -4.74 -12.22 4.07
N ASN A 13 -5.62 -12.24 3.07
CA ASN A 13 -5.26 -12.21 1.67
C ASN A 13 -4.31 -11.02 1.42
N ALA A 14 -3.00 -11.26 1.54
CA ALA A 14 -1.93 -10.29 1.30
C ALA A 14 -1.79 -9.97 -0.20
N GLY A 15 -2.75 -10.37 -1.03
CA GLY A 15 -2.90 -9.91 -2.41
C GLY A 15 -3.54 -8.52 -2.45
N SER A 16 -4.75 -8.37 -1.91
CA SER A 16 -5.53 -7.12 -2.00
C SER A 16 -4.88 -5.94 -1.27
N THR A 17 -4.29 -6.18 -0.08
CA THR A 17 -3.57 -5.12 0.66
C THR A 17 -2.28 -4.71 -0.05
N THR A 18 -1.62 -5.63 -0.75
CA THR A 18 -0.41 -5.33 -1.54
C THR A 18 -0.75 -4.53 -2.79
N TYR A 19 -1.82 -4.89 -3.52
CA TYR A 19 -2.26 -4.12 -4.69
C TYR A 19 -2.69 -2.71 -4.32
N ALA A 20 -3.51 -2.55 -3.27
CA ALA A 20 -3.92 -1.23 -2.79
C ALA A 20 -2.72 -0.35 -2.36
N ALA A 21 -1.68 -0.95 -1.77
CA ALA A 21 -0.46 -0.23 -1.41
C ALA A 21 0.38 0.18 -2.63
N VAL A 22 0.37 -0.62 -3.71
CA VAL A 22 1.02 -0.26 -4.98
C VAL A 22 0.27 0.87 -5.67
N ASP A 23 -1.06 0.79 -5.75
CA ASP A 23 -1.90 1.83 -6.36
C ASP A 23 -1.74 3.17 -5.63
N LEU A 24 -1.73 3.13 -4.29
CA LEU A 24 -1.52 4.32 -3.48
C LEU A 24 -0.13 4.94 -3.71
N LYS A 25 0.91 4.12 -3.90
CA LYS A 25 2.24 4.61 -4.24
C LYS A 25 2.27 5.31 -5.59
N VAL A 26 1.62 4.74 -6.61
CA VAL A 26 1.54 5.35 -7.94
C VAL A 26 0.85 6.72 -7.89
N LEU A 27 -0.26 6.82 -7.16
CA LEU A 27 -0.98 8.09 -6.98
C LEU A 27 -0.13 9.15 -6.28
N ILE A 28 0.65 8.77 -5.26
CA ILE A 28 1.56 9.70 -4.56
C ILE A 28 2.65 10.22 -5.51
N GLU A 29 3.24 9.36 -6.33
CA GLU A 29 4.27 9.78 -7.29
C GLU A 29 3.70 10.70 -8.38
N GLN A 30 2.50 10.42 -8.88
CA GLN A 30 1.80 11.31 -9.82
C GLN A 30 1.54 12.70 -9.23
N ILE A 31 1.11 12.77 -7.95
CA ILE A 31 0.88 14.05 -7.26
C ILE A 31 2.19 14.82 -7.08
N ARG A 32 3.30 14.13 -6.77
CA ARG A 32 4.63 14.75 -6.66
C ARG A 32 5.11 15.33 -7.99
N GLU A 33 4.95 14.59 -9.07
CA GLU A 33 5.27 15.06 -10.43
C GLU A 33 4.43 16.29 -10.80
N GLN A 34 3.13 16.29 -10.48
CA GLN A 34 2.27 17.46 -10.69
C GLN A 34 2.74 18.70 -9.94
N ILE A 35 3.16 18.55 -8.68
CA ILE A 35 3.70 19.66 -7.88
C ILE A 35 4.98 20.19 -8.52
N GLN A 36 5.90 19.31 -8.91
CA GLN A 36 7.16 19.71 -9.54
C GLN A 36 6.96 20.44 -10.87
N ASN A 37 5.94 20.07 -11.66
CA ASN A 37 5.62 20.75 -12.92
C ASN A 37 5.03 22.16 -12.74
N LEU A 38 4.67 22.55 -11.51
CA LEU A 38 4.13 23.88 -11.17
C LEU A 38 5.17 24.82 -10.53
N GLU A 39 6.36 24.31 -10.20
CA GLU A 39 7.52 25.09 -9.74
C GLU A 39 8.37 25.57 -10.93
#